data_AF-A0AAU9M4Y5-F1
#
_entry.id   AF-A0AAU9M4Y5-F1
#
_cell.length_a   1.000
_cell.length_b   1.000
_cell.length_c   1.000
_cell.angle_alpha   90.00
_cell.angle_beta   90.00
_cell.angle_gamma   90.00
#
_symmetry.space_group_name_H-M   'P 1'
#
loop_
_entity.id
_entity.type
_entity.pdbx_description
1 polymer ?
#
loop_
_entity_poly.entity_id
_entity_poly.type
_entity_poly.pdbx_seq_one_letter_code
_entity_poly.pdbx_strand_id
1 'polypeptide(L)'
;MNILWKDPGLPTDSFYEVRAECTDVPKTKFKIKSGKTLSVRKWQSAFSPEGHLDIGQTLGRIYRGGIHPTIRGEVWEFLLGCFDPKSTYEERKEIRLTRRRWNPNSRSNSASRSKP
;
A
#
# COMPACT_ATOMS: atom_id res chain seq x y z
N MET A 1 14.94 7.63 34.70
CA MET A 1 14.94 8.46 33.48
C MET A 1 14.97 7.51 32.29
N ASN A 2 13.87 7.38 31.56
CA ASN A 2 13.76 6.36 30.49
C ASN A 2 14.52 6.84 29.26
N ILE A 3 15.58 6.13 28.91
CA ILE A 3 16.32 6.31 27.66
C ILE A 3 15.38 5.86 26.52
N LEU A 4 14.74 6.82 25.86
CA LEU A 4 13.98 6.57 24.64
C LEU A 4 14.97 6.23 23.53
N TRP A 5 15.28 4.94 23.38
CA TRP A 5 15.97 4.42 22.21
C TRP A 5 15.14 4.81 20.98
N LYS A 6 15.62 5.81 20.24
CA LYS A 6 14.96 6.32 19.05
C LYS A 6 15.10 5.24 17.99
N ASP A 7 14.00 4.54 17.69
CA ASP A 7 13.95 3.48 16.68
C ASP A 7 14.66 3.96 15.39
N PRO A 8 15.81 3.36 15.02
CA PRO A 8 16.58 3.78 13.85
C PRO A 8 15.78 3.60 12.56
N GLY A 9 14.76 2.74 12.60
CA GLY A 9 13.88 2.38 11.50
C GLY A 9 14.52 1.38 10.54
N LEU A 10 13.67 0.55 9.94
CA LEU A 10 14.06 -0.41 8.90
C LEU A 10 14.05 0.30 7.54
N PRO A 11 15.11 0.19 6.73
CA PRO A 11 15.10 0.77 5.41
C PRO A 11 14.17 -0.03 4.49
N THR A 12 13.41 0.64 3.63
CA THR A 12 12.33 -0.01 2.84
C THR A 12 12.85 -0.93 1.74
N ASP A 13 14.12 -0.82 1.38
CA ASP A 13 14.83 -1.67 0.43
C ASP A 13 14.93 -3.12 0.94
N SER A 14 14.85 -3.37 2.24
CA SER A 14 14.77 -4.75 2.76
C SER A 14 13.48 -5.49 2.40
N PHE A 15 12.45 -4.78 1.90
CA PHE A 15 11.17 -5.38 1.48
C PHE A 15 11.09 -5.65 -0.03
N TYR A 16 12.05 -5.16 -0.81
CA TYR A 16 12.07 -5.31 -2.26
C TYR A 16 13.42 -5.84 -2.67
N GLU A 17 13.45 -7.08 -3.17
CA GLU A 17 14.69 -7.66 -3.65
C GLU A 17 15.21 -6.88 -4.86
N VAL A 18 16.43 -6.38 -4.73
CA VAL A 18 17.17 -5.79 -5.83
C VAL A 18 17.82 -6.93 -6.59
N ARG A 19 17.65 -6.92 -7.92
CA ARG A 19 18.28 -7.91 -8.80
C ARG A 19 19.80 -7.80 -8.69
N ALA A 20 20.50 -8.93 -8.68
CA ALA A 20 21.95 -8.97 -8.42
C ALA A 20 22.77 -8.15 -9.43
N GLU A 21 22.27 -8.00 -10.66
CA GLU A 21 22.87 -7.18 -11.72
C GLU A 21 22.74 -5.66 -11.48
N CYS A 22 21.91 -5.21 -10.54
CA CYS A 22 21.71 -3.80 -10.23
C CYS A 22 22.58 -3.38 -9.03
N THR A 23 23.86 -3.13 -9.26
CA THR A 23 24.82 -2.71 -8.20
C THR A 23 24.72 -1.24 -7.82
N ASP A 24 24.19 -0.40 -8.72
CA ASP A 24 24.24 1.06 -8.59
C ASP A 24 22.95 1.64 -8.01
N VAL A 25 22.18 0.84 -7.26
CA VAL A 25 20.89 1.26 -6.71
C VAL A 25 21.12 2.20 -5.51
N PRO A 26 20.61 3.44 -5.57
CA PRO A 26 20.74 4.37 -4.44
C PRO A 26 20.02 3.82 -3.21
N LYS A 27 20.70 3.86 -2.06
CA LYS A 27 20.08 3.51 -0.77
C LYS A 27 18.92 4.46 -0.46
N THR A 28 17.80 3.89 -0.05
CA THR A 28 16.60 4.67 0.28
C THR A 28 16.82 5.52 1.53
N LYS A 29 16.43 6.80 1.46
CA LYS A 29 16.38 7.69 2.63
C LYS A 29 15.14 7.43 3.50
N PHE A 30 14.12 6.79 2.94
CA PHE A 30 12.90 6.45 3.66
C PHE A 30 13.14 5.25 4.57
N LYS A 31 12.87 5.44 5.86
CA LYS A 31 12.96 4.40 6.88
C LYS A 31 11.60 4.19 7.53
N ILE A 32 11.19 2.94 7.57
CA ILE A 32 10.00 2.46 8.28
C ILE A 32 10.29 2.59 9.77
N LYS A 33 9.53 3.44 10.46
CA LYS A 33 9.74 3.72 11.88
C LYS A 33 8.49 3.39 12.68
N SER A 34 8.68 2.66 13.78
CA SER A 34 7.59 2.35 14.71
C SER A 34 6.94 3.64 15.22
N GLY A 35 5.61 3.67 15.25
CA GLY A 35 4.84 4.83 15.67
C GLY A 35 4.79 6.02 14.69
N LYS A 36 5.57 5.99 13.59
CA LYS A 36 5.52 7.02 12.54
C LYS A 36 4.89 6.51 11.25
N THR A 37 5.42 5.41 10.72
CA THR A 37 4.92 4.81 9.48
C THR A 37 3.59 4.13 9.75
N LEU A 38 2.63 4.25 8.82
CA LEU A 38 1.34 3.59 8.94
C LEU A 38 1.54 2.07 8.97
N SER A 39 1.37 1.46 10.13
CA SER A 39 1.52 0.02 10.34
C SER A 39 0.23 -0.73 9.98
N VAL A 40 0.35 -2.04 9.76
CA VAL A 40 -0.79 -2.95 9.51
C VAL A 40 -1.85 -2.79 10.60
N ARG A 41 -1.42 -2.88 11.87
CA ARG A 41 -2.33 -2.73 13.03
C ARG A 41 -3.08 -1.41 12.98
N LYS A 42 -2.38 -0.31 12.69
CA LYS A 42 -3.00 1.01 12.70
C LYS A 42 -3.92 1.23 11.50
N TRP A 43 -3.60 0.64 10.35
CA TRP A 43 -4.46 0.59 9.19
C TRP A 43 -5.77 -0.16 9.48
N GLN A 44 -5.68 -1.35 10.07
CA GLN A 44 -6.87 -2.13 10.48
C GLN A 44 -7.75 -1.34 11.47
N SER A 45 -7.14 -0.62 12.42
CA SER A 45 -7.88 0.24 13.36
C SER A 45 -8.39 1.57 12.76
N ALA A 46 -8.13 1.86 11.49
CA ALA A 46 -8.66 3.05 10.82
C ALA A 46 -10.05 2.83 10.24
N PHE A 47 -10.51 1.58 10.19
CA PHE A 47 -11.84 1.21 9.74
C PHE A 47 -12.84 1.21 10.90
N SER A 48 -14.08 1.62 10.61
CA SER A 48 -15.22 1.40 11.50
C SER A 48 -15.61 -0.08 11.52
N PRO A 49 -16.41 -0.53 12.50
CA PRO A 49 -16.95 -1.89 12.52
C PRO A 49 -17.72 -2.27 11.24
N GLU A 50 -18.36 -1.30 10.60
CA GLU A 50 -19.09 -1.44 9.34
C GLU A 50 -18.15 -1.47 8.11
N GLY A 51 -16.87 -1.17 8.31
CA GLY A 51 -15.83 -1.21 7.27
C GLY A 51 -15.56 0.11 6.56
N HIS A 52 -16.09 1.24 7.07
CA HIS A 52 -15.80 2.57 6.54
C HIS A 52 -14.44 3.07 6.98
N LEU A 53 -13.67 3.67 6.08
CA LEU A 53 -12.34 4.21 6.36
C LEU A 53 -12.40 5.67 6.80
N ASP A 54 -11.81 6.00 7.95
CA ASP A 54 -11.48 7.39 8.29
C ASP A 54 -10.29 7.86 7.45
N ILE A 55 -10.60 8.28 6.22
CA ILE A 55 -9.59 8.68 5.24
C ILE A 55 -8.85 9.94 5.67
N GLY A 56 -9.50 10.88 6.36
CA GLY A 56 -8.88 12.14 6.78
C GLY A 56 -7.73 11.92 7.76
N GLN A 57 -7.97 11.18 8.84
CA GLN A 57 -6.91 10.84 9.80
C GLN A 57 -5.83 9.97 9.16
N THR A 58 -6.22 9.07 8.27
CA THR A 58 -5.29 8.15 7.61
C THR A 58 -4.34 8.89 6.67
N LEU A 59 -4.84 9.82 5.85
CA LEU A 59 -4.03 10.68 4.98
C LEU A 59 -3.02 11.50 5.77
N GLY A 60 -3.41 12.08 6.91
CA GLY A 60 -2.50 12.84 7.75
C GLY A 60 -1.29 12.01 8.25
N ARG A 61 -1.50 10.72 8.52
CA ARG A 61 -0.42 9.80 8.91
C ARG A 61 0.46 9.42 7.72
N ILE A 62 -0.17 9.09 6.58
CA ILE A 62 0.52 8.72 5.35
C ILE A 62 1.43 9.86 4.90
N TYR A 63 0.94 11.09 4.90
CA TYR A 63 1.70 12.27 4.50
C TYR A 63 2.96 12.47 5.36
N ARG A 64 2.86 12.27 6.67
CA ARG A 64 3.97 12.51 7.61
C ARG A 64 4.96 11.34 7.72
N GLY A 65 4.47 10.11 7.61
CA GLY A 65 5.23 8.90 7.97
C GLY A 65 5.33 7.83 6.90
N GLY A 66 4.62 7.98 5.79
CA GLY A 66 4.53 6.99 4.73
C GLY A 66 3.72 5.74 5.12
N ILE A 67 3.74 4.76 4.22
CA ILE A 67 2.97 3.51 4.32
C ILE A 67 3.93 2.33 4.47
N HIS A 68 3.63 1.42 5.40
CA HIS A 68 4.39 0.18 5.55
C HIS A 68 4.26 -0.68 4.27
N PRO A 69 5.37 -1.21 3.69
CA PRO A 69 5.34 -1.94 2.43
C PRO A 69 4.28 -3.05 2.34
N THR A 70 4.11 -3.83 3.41
CA THR A 70 3.15 -4.94 3.49
C THR A 70 1.69 -4.54 3.19
N ILE A 71 1.27 -3.32 3.52
CA ILE A 71 -0.11 -2.85 3.29
C ILE A 71 -0.20 -1.84 2.14
N ARG A 72 0.92 -1.56 1.46
CA ARG A 72 0.97 -0.52 0.42
C ARG A 72 -0.06 -0.79 -0.68
N GLY A 73 -0.19 -2.04 -1.14
CA GLY A 73 -1.16 -2.40 -2.17
C GLY A 73 -2.60 -2.06 -1.78
N GLU A 74 -3.01 -2.44 -0.58
CA GLU A 74 -4.38 -2.19 -0.09
C GLU A 74 -4.66 -0.70 0.12
N VAL A 75 -3.72 0.04 0.74
CA VAL A 75 -3.88 1.48 0.97
C VAL A 75 -4.00 2.24 -0.34
N TRP A 76 -3.23 1.86 -1.37
CA TRP A 76 -3.27 2.50 -2.68
C TRP A 76 -4.61 2.32 -3.40
N GLU A 77 -5.37 1.25 -3.12
CA GLU A 77 -6.72 1.11 -3.67
C GLU A 77 -7.66 2.23 -3.17
N PHE A 78 -7.44 2.77 -1.97
CA PHE A 78 -8.20 3.94 -1.51
C PHE A 78 -7.64 5.25 -2.06
N LEU A 79 -6.31 5.42 -2.07
CA LEU A 79 -5.67 6.65 -2.54
C LEU A 79 -5.91 6.93 -4.02
N LEU A 80 -6.03 5.87 -4.83
CA LEU A 80 -6.33 5.98 -6.27
C LEU A 80 -7.83 6.10 -6.56
N GLY A 81 -8.69 6.18 -5.55
CA GLY A 81 -10.14 6.22 -5.72
C GLY A 81 -10.73 4.92 -6.27
N CYS A 82 -9.99 3.81 -6.20
CA CYS A 82 -10.49 2.50 -6.59
C CYS A 82 -11.60 2.01 -5.65
N PHE A 83 -11.57 2.43 -4.39
CA PHE A 83 -12.65 2.24 -3.41
C PHE A 83 -13.08 3.57 -2.81
N ASP A 84 -14.39 3.71 -2.59
CA ASP A 84 -14.93 4.80 -1.78
C ASP A 84 -14.56 4.55 -0.30
N PRO A 85 -14.03 5.54 0.45
CA PRO A 85 -13.82 5.42 1.89
C PRO A 85 -15.08 5.01 2.68
N LYS A 86 -16.27 5.33 2.18
CA LYS A 86 -17.57 4.94 2.76
C LYS A 86 -18.07 3.59 2.26
N SER A 87 -17.30 2.86 1.46
CA SER A 87 -17.68 1.50 1.09
C SER A 87 -17.53 0.55 2.28
N THR A 88 -18.31 -0.52 2.29
CA THR A 88 -18.15 -1.63 3.22
C THR A 88 -17.09 -2.62 2.72
N TYR A 89 -16.69 -3.56 3.58
CA TYR A 89 -15.75 -4.61 3.17
C TYR A 89 -16.31 -5.47 2.01
N GLU A 90 -17.60 -5.79 2.05
CA GLU A 90 -18.21 -6.68 1.05
C GLU A 90 -18.40 -6.01 -0.31
N GLU A 91 -18.78 -4.74 -0.33
CA GLU A 91 -18.81 -3.96 -1.57
C GLU A 91 -17.42 -3.93 -2.24
N ARG A 92 -16.35 -3.73 -1.46
CA ARG A 92 -14.98 -3.77 -1.99
C ARG A 92 -14.60 -5.16 -2.51
N LYS A 93 -15.02 -6.21 -1.83
CA LYS A 93 -14.79 -7.60 -2.25
C LYS A 93 -15.47 -7.88 -3.59
N GLU A 94 -16.71 -7.42 -3.78
CA GLU A 94 -17.42 -7.50 -5.05
C GLU A 94 -16.72 -6.71 -6.15
N ILE A 95 -16.28 -5.47 -5.89
CA ILE A 95 -15.51 -4.67 -6.85
C ILE A 95 -14.25 -5.43 -7.31
N ARG A 96 -13.51 -6.06 -6.38
CA ARG A 96 -12.31 -6.87 -6.72
C ARG A 96 -12.65 -8.10 -7.55
N LEU A 97 -13.78 -8.76 -7.29
CA LEU A 97 -14.23 -9.92 -8.08
C LEU A 97 -14.66 -9.48 -9.48
N THR A 98 -15.44 -8.42 -9.58
CA THR A 98 -15.92 -7.86 -10.85
C THR A 98 -14.76 -7.41 -11.74
N ARG A 99 -13.75 -6.72 -11.20
CA ARG A 99 -12.56 -6.33 -11.98
C ARG A 99 -11.79 -7.54 -12.50
N ARG A 100 -11.67 -8.61 -11.71
CA ARG A 100 -11.02 -9.86 -12.15
C ARG A 100 -11.84 -10.59 -13.22
N ARG A 101 -13.17 -10.61 -13.07
CA ARG A 101 -14.10 -11.26 -14.00
C ARG A 101 -14.27 -10.50 -15.31
N TRP A 102 -14.29 -9.17 -15.27
CA TRP A 102 -14.47 -8.31 -16.45
C TRP A 102 -13.18 -8.07 -17.21
N ASN A 103 -12.02 -8.30 -16.58
CA ASN A 103 -10.72 -8.19 -17.23
C ASN A 103 -10.07 -9.52 -17.69
N PRO A 104 -10.77 -10.48 -18.33
CA PRO A 104 -10.14 -11.68 -18.87
C PRO A 104 -9.52 -11.42 -20.25
N ASN A 105 -9.89 -10.33 -20.95
CA ASN A 105 -9.63 -10.15 -22.38
C ASN A 105 -8.66 -9.00 -22.76
N SER A 106 -8.08 -8.28 -21.80
CA SER A 106 -7.13 -7.20 -22.10
C SER A 106 -5.66 -7.65 -22.16
N ARG A 107 -5.32 -8.78 -21.52
CA ARG A 107 -3.96 -9.37 -21.61
C ARG A 107 -3.72 -10.11 -22.93
N SER A 108 -4.77 -10.60 -23.58
CA SER A 108 -4.71 -11.29 -24.87
C SER A 108 -4.48 -10.33 -26.05
N ASN A 109 -4.84 -9.05 -25.93
CA ASN A 109 -4.81 -8.10 -27.04
C ASN A 109 -3.50 -7.29 -27.17
N SER A 110 -2.54 -7.48 -26.26
CA SER A 110 -1.20 -6.86 -26.36
C SER A 110 -0.17 -7.75 -27.05
N ALA A 111 -0.42 -9.06 -27.18
CA ALA A 111 0.46 -9.99 -27.88
C ALA A 111 0.28 -9.99 -29.42
N SER A 112 -0.82 -9.43 -29.92
CA SER A 112 -1.19 -9.40 -31.34
C SER A 112 -0.77 -8.12 -32.08
N ARG A 113 -0.19 -7.12 -31.37
CA ARG A 113 0.16 -5.81 -31.96
C ARG A 113 1.65 -5.56 -32.19
N SER A 114 2.48 -6.60 -32.12
CA SER A 114 3.91 -6.53 -32.42
C SER A 114 4.36 -7.70 -33.29
N LYS A 115 4.04 -7.64 -34.58
CA LYS A 115 4.92 -8.15 -35.63
C LYS A 115 4.94 -7.13 -36.78
N PRO A 116 6.12 -6.68 -37.22
CA PRO A 116 6.25 -5.93 -38.48
C PRO A 116 5.92 -6.80 -39.69
#